data_AF-A0A969F409-F1
#
_entry.id   AF-A0A969F409-F1
#
_cell.length_a   1.000
_cell.length_b   1.000
_cell.length_c   1.000
_cell.angle_alpha   90.00
_cell.angle_beta   90.00
_cell.angle_gamma   90.00
#
_symmetry.space_group_name_H-M   'P 1'
#
loop_
_entity.id
_entity.type
_entity.pdbx_description
1 polymer ?
#
loop_
_entity_poly.entity_id
_entity_poly.type
_entity_poly.pdbx_seq_one_letter_code
_entity_poly.pdbx_strand_id
1 'polypeptide(L)'
;MNIIILIPVGWWMQRSLRLNDDFFYFNPVLKGHRIISNPFYDYAPLQHAVDYFQSVWGGLFVTWWAQFGWLDTPMQPWVYHLLRLLTVLAIIGLALKLWRGWLHRPHLAEWQSRQRTAPLIAWLFLAGTVLLPVLLIQVYDLTFWWQYGNGRGLQGRYWLGTIIPMLIFWVVGAAHFCPSPLAARRPQPAAHQHGAV
;
A
#
# COMPACT_ATOMS: atom_id res chain seq x y z
N MET A 1 17.66 -41.51 8.43
CA MET A 1 17.17 -40.11 8.42
C MET A 1 18.37 -39.22 8.16
N ASN A 2 18.44 -38.54 7.02
CA ASN A 2 19.69 -38.03 6.45
C ASN A 2 20.28 -36.86 7.24
N ILE A 3 21.52 -37.01 7.73
CA ILE A 3 22.33 -35.92 8.34
C ILE A 3 22.41 -34.70 7.42
N ILE A 4 22.34 -34.92 6.10
CA ILE A 4 22.29 -33.88 5.07
C ILE A 4 21.11 -32.91 5.27
N ILE A 5 19.99 -33.34 5.85
CA ILE A 5 18.82 -32.48 6.13
C ILE A 5 19.04 -31.66 7.41
N LEU A 6 19.84 -32.15 8.37
CA LEU A 6 20.07 -31.46 9.64
C LEU A 6 20.90 -30.18 9.47
N ILE A 7 21.79 -30.13 8.48
CA ILE A 7 22.61 -28.94 8.19
C ILE A 7 21.76 -27.74 7.74
N PRO A 8 20.92 -27.84 6.68
CA PRO A 8 20.05 -26.74 6.27
C PRO A 8 18.97 -26.43 7.31
N VAL A 9 18.45 -27.43 8.03
CA VAL A 9 17.49 -27.19 9.13
C VAL A 9 18.14 -26.45 10.28
N GLY A 10 19.33 -26.86 10.73
CA GLY A 10 20.07 -26.20 11.80
C GLY A 10 20.49 -24.77 11.44
N TRP A 11 20.95 -24.56 10.20
CA TRP A 11 21.24 -23.21 9.68
C TRP A 11 19.98 -22.33 9.68
N TRP A 12 18.86 -22.87 9.18
CA TRP A 12 17.58 -22.15 9.15
C TRP A 12 17.06 -21.83 10.56
N MET A 13 17.14 -22.78 11.50
CA MET A 13 16.77 -22.59 12.90
C MET A 13 17.65 -21.53 13.59
N GLN A 14 18.96 -21.56 13.37
CA GLN A 14 19.88 -20.56 13.90
C GLN A 14 19.63 -19.16 13.31
N ARG A 15 19.28 -19.09 12.01
CA ARG A 15 18.84 -17.86 11.37
C ARG A 15 17.51 -17.37 11.94
N SER A 16 16.54 -18.27 12.12
CA SER A 16 15.23 -17.95 12.68
C SER A 16 15.35 -17.45 14.11
N LEU A 17 16.16 -18.09 14.95
CA LEU A 17 16.42 -17.64 16.32
C LEU A 17 17.01 -16.23 16.33
N ARG A 18 17.99 -15.95 15.47
CA ARG A 18 18.63 -14.61 15.40
C ARG A 18 17.70 -13.50 14.90
N LEU A 19 16.72 -13.82 14.06
CA LEU A 19 15.84 -12.82 13.44
C LEU A 19 14.51 -12.67 14.17
N ASN A 20 14.00 -13.74 14.78
CA ASN A 20 12.63 -13.82 15.30
C ASN A 20 12.55 -14.18 16.79
N ASP A 21 13.67 -14.48 17.44
CA ASP A 21 13.77 -15.07 18.79
C ASP A 21 13.01 -16.41 18.91
N ASP A 22 12.88 -17.17 17.81
CA ASP A 22 12.20 -18.47 17.76
C ASP A 22 12.91 -19.45 16.80
N PHE A 23 13.08 -20.70 17.21
CA PHE A 23 13.67 -21.78 16.42
C PHE A 23 12.76 -22.26 15.28
N PHE A 24 11.45 -22.27 15.50
CA PHE A 24 10.47 -22.83 14.58
C PHE A 24 9.63 -21.70 13.99
N TYR A 25 10.27 -20.86 13.17
CA TYR A 25 9.64 -19.83 12.32
C TYR A 25 8.24 -19.42 12.80
N PHE A 26 8.21 -18.49 13.76
CA PHE A 26 6.95 -17.92 14.19
C PHE A 26 6.52 -16.92 13.13
N ASN A 27 5.39 -17.18 12.46
CA ASN A 27 4.85 -16.28 11.45
C ASN A 27 4.61 -14.90 12.10
N PRO A 28 5.35 -13.83 11.74
CA PRO A 28 5.22 -12.52 12.37
C PRO A 28 3.80 -11.94 12.22
N VAL A 29 3.04 -12.44 11.24
CA VAL A 29 1.60 -12.23 11.07
C VAL A 29 0.85 -12.57 12.37
N LEU A 30 1.19 -13.67 13.05
CA LEU A 30 0.57 -14.07 14.33
C LEU A 30 0.96 -13.17 15.52
N LYS A 31 2.11 -12.47 15.48
CA LYS A 31 2.46 -11.46 16.51
C LYS A 31 1.66 -10.17 16.35
N GLY A 32 1.25 -9.84 15.12
CA GLY A 32 0.44 -8.65 14.81
C GLY A 32 -1.08 -8.86 14.90
N HIS A 33 -1.55 -10.11 14.78
CA HIS A 33 -2.95 -10.45 14.92
C HIS A 33 -3.32 -10.74 16.37
N ARG A 34 -4.34 -10.04 16.86
CA ARG A 34 -4.99 -10.36 18.14
C ARG A 34 -5.84 -11.61 17.92
N ILE A 35 -5.49 -12.72 18.56
CA ILE A 35 -6.31 -13.95 18.53
C ILE A 35 -7.34 -13.85 19.65
N ILE A 36 -8.63 -13.84 19.31
CA ILE A 36 -9.71 -13.79 20.31
C ILE A 36 -10.20 -15.21 20.56
N SER A 37 -10.09 -15.67 21.81
CA SER A 37 -10.43 -17.03 22.21
C SER A 37 -11.93 -17.35 22.15
N ASN A 38 -12.80 -16.33 22.13
CA ASN A 38 -14.26 -16.44 22.06
C ASN A 38 -14.89 -15.20 21.41
N PRO A 39 -15.02 -15.14 20.08
CA PRO A 39 -15.61 -13.96 19.39
C PRO A 39 -17.09 -13.75 19.67
N PHE A 40 -17.79 -14.77 20.18
CA PHE A 40 -19.25 -14.81 20.22
C PHE A 40 -19.89 -14.40 21.55
N TYR A 41 -19.15 -14.42 22.66
CA TYR A 41 -19.81 -14.46 23.97
C TYR A 41 -19.87 -13.14 24.74
N ASP A 42 -18.97 -12.16 24.55
CA ASP A 42 -18.98 -10.92 25.37
C ASP A 42 -18.43 -9.63 24.68
N TYR A 43 -18.32 -9.57 23.35
CA TYR A 43 -17.67 -8.41 22.69
C TYR A 43 -18.65 -7.30 22.27
N ALA A 44 -18.46 -6.10 22.79
CA ALA A 44 -19.20 -4.92 22.33
C ALA A 44 -18.86 -4.60 20.85
N PRO A 45 -19.85 -4.21 20.00
CA PRO A 45 -19.62 -4.02 18.57
C PRO A 45 -18.50 -3.02 18.22
N LEU A 46 -18.39 -1.94 18.99
CA LEU A 46 -17.34 -0.93 18.79
C LEU A 46 -15.95 -1.48 19.11
N GLN A 47 -15.83 -2.21 20.22
CA GLN A 47 -14.57 -2.82 20.63
C GLN A 47 -14.11 -3.87 19.61
N HIS A 48 -15.07 -4.63 19.07
CA HIS A 48 -14.84 -5.59 18.00
C HIS A 48 -14.30 -4.93 16.73
N ALA A 49 -14.89 -3.80 16.32
CA ALA A 49 -14.45 -3.04 15.15
C ALA A 49 -13.04 -2.43 15.34
N VAL A 50 -12.74 -1.92 16.54
CA VAL A 50 -11.41 -1.37 16.86
C VAL A 50 -10.34 -2.45 16.80
N ASP A 51 -10.59 -3.63 17.38
CA ASP A 51 -9.64 -4.73 17.36
C ASP A 51 -9.43 -5.31 15.96
N TYR A 52 -10.49 -5.42 15.16
CA TYR A 52 -10.38 -5.75 13.75
C TYR A 52 -9.52 -4.73 13.00
N PHE A 53 -9.76 -3.43 13.20
CA PHE A 53 -8.97 -2.38 12.56
C PHE A 53 -7.49 -2.45 12.93
N GLN A 54 -7.16 -2.66 14.21
CA GLN A 54 -5.78 -2.80 14.66
C GLN A 54 -5.09 -4.03 14.05
N SER A 55 -5.82 -5.15 13.97
CA SER A 55 -5.40 -6.39 13.34
C SER A 55 -5.07 -6.19 11.85
N VAL A 56 -5.96 -5.53 11.11
CA VAL A 56 -5.75 -5.19 9.69
C VAL A 56 -4.62 -4.18 9.49
N TRP A 57 -4.56 -3.15 10.34
CA TRP A 57 -3.58 -2.06 10.24
C TRP A 57 -2.15 -2.52 10.54
N GLY A 58 -1.98 -3.42 11.50
CA GLY A 58 -0.71 -4.05 11.85
C GLY A 58 -0.27 -5.10 10.82
N GLY A 59 -1.19 -5.96 10.39
CA GLY A 59 -0.87 -7.09 9.50
C GLY A 59 -0.75 -6.70 8.03
N LEU A 60 -1.80 -6.09 7.47
CA LEU A 60 -1.93 -5.96 6.01
C LEU A 60 -0.91 -5.00 5.39
N PHE A 61 -0.65 -3.85 6.03
CA PHE A 61 0.33 -2.89 5.53
C PHE A 61 1.75 -3.45 5.57
N VAL A 62 2.08 -4.19 6.63
CA VAL A 62 3.40 -4.81 6.81
C VAL A 62 3.58 -5.95 5.82
N THR A 63 2.58 -6.82 5.67
CA THR A 63 2.64 -7.94 4.72
C THR A 63 2.64 -7.45 3.27
N TRP A 64 2.05 -6.29 3.00
CA TRP A 64 2.08 -5.62 1.70
C TRP A 64 3.48 -5.17 1.28
N TRP A 65 4.17 -4.42 2.15
CA TRP A 65 5.42 -3.77 1.76
C TRP A 65 6.67 -4.62 2.03
N ALA A 66 6.66 -5.51 3.03
CA ALA A 66 7.86 -6.23 3.45
C ALA A 66 7.83 -7.75 3.20
N GLN A 67 6.67 -8.40 3.19
CA GLN A 67 6.56 -9.85 2.91
C GLN A 67 6.27 -10.16 1.44
N PHE A 68 6.85 -9.39 0.53
CA PHE A 68 6.73 -9.67 -0.89
C PHE A 68 7.58 -10.90 -1.25
N GLY A 69 6.93 -12.00 -1.65
CA GLY A 69 7.62 -13.17 -2.22
C GLY A 69 8.32 -14.09 -1.22
N TRP A 70 7.68 -14.45 -0.10
CA TRP A 70 8.23 -15.38 0.92
C TRP A 70 9.46 -14.86 1.67
N LEU A 71 9.82 -13.59 1.46
CA LEU A 71 10.83 -12.91 2.28
C LEU A 71 10.20 -12.55 3.62
N ASP A 72 10.13 -13.53 4.50
CA ASP A 72 9.49 -13.42 5.82
C ASP A 72 10.36 -12.72 6.86
N THR A 73 11.26 -11.84 6.40
CA THR A 73 12.11 -11.07 7.30
C THR A 73 11.48 -9.68 7.44
N PRO A 74 10.86 -9.37 8.59
CA PRO A 74 10.30 -8.04 8.79
C PRO A 74 11.41 -7.00 8.69
N MET A 75 11.13 -5.89 8.01
CA MET A 75 11.99 -4.70 8.06
C MET A 75 11.97 -4.07 9.46
N GLN A 76 12.92 -3.18 9.72
CA GLN A 76 12.93 -2.39 10.95
C GLN A 76 11.65 -1.54 11.08
N PRO A 77 11.07 -1.35 12.28
CA PRO A 77 9.82 -0.63 12.49
C PRO A 77 9.75 0.76 11.82
N TRP A 78 10.86 1.51 11.85
CA TRP A 78 10.96 2.84 11.25
C TRP A 78 10.74 2.85 9.73
N VAL A 79 11.09 1.76 9.03
CA VAL A 79 10.87 1.64 7.59
C VAL A 79 9.39 1.63 7.26
N TYR A 80 8.58 0.92 8.06
CA TYR A 80 7.13 0.92 7.90
C TYR A 80 6.53 2.29 8.20
N HIS A 81 7.03 3.01 9.20
CA HIS A 81 6.58 4.38 9.46
C HIS A 81 6.87 5.32 8.28
N LEU A 82 8.06 5.21 7.69
CA LEU A 82 8.42 5.97 6.49
C LEU A 82 7.52 5.61 5.30
N LEU A 83 7.33 4.33 5.02
CA LEU A 83 6.46 3.86 3.93
C LEU A 83 5.01 4.32 4.13
N ARG A 84 4.50 4.33 5.37
CA ARG A 84 3.18 4.86 5.70
C ARG A 84 3.10 6.34 5.37
N LEU A 85 4.07 7.14 5.82
CA LEU A 85 4.12 8.57 5.54
C LEU A 85 4.11 8.83 4.02
N LEU A 86 4.96 8.12 3.27
CA LEU A 86 5.03 8.25 1.81
C LEU A 86 3.72 7.84 1.13
N THR A 87 3.07 6.78 1.63
CA THR A 87 1.77 6.33 1.12
C THR A 87 0.69 7.39 1.36
N VAL A 88 0.64 7.98 2.56
CA VAL A 88 -0.29 9.07 2.89
C VAL A 88 -0.07 10.27 1.98
N LEU A 89 1.20 10.69 1.82
CA LEU A 89 1.54 11.78 0.90
C LEU A 89 1.10 11.46 -0.52
N ALA A 90 1.39 10.26 -1.04
CA ALA A 90 0.97 9.86 -2.37
C ALA A 90 -0.55 9.90 -2.55
N ILE A 91 -1.32 9.43 -1.56
CA ILE A 91 -2.79 9.50 -1.58
C ILE A 91 -3.26 10.95 -1.66
N ILE A 92 -2.69 11.85 -0.85
CA ILE A 92 -3.04 13.29 -0.87
C ILE A 92 -2.70 13.90 -2.23
N GLY A 93 -1.51 13.65 -2.77
CA GLY A 93 -1.09 14.17 -4.07
C GLY A 93 -1.95 13.67 -5.22
N LEU A 94 -2.37 12.40 -5.17
CA LEU A 94 -3.29 11.82 -6.12
C LEU A 94 -4.68 12.47 -6.02
N ALA A 95 -5.21 12.63 -4.80
CA ALA A 95 -6.50 13.28 -4.57
C ALA A 95 -6.50 14.74 -5.09
N LEU A 96 -5.44 15.49 -4.82
CA LEU A 96 -5.27 16.86 -5.33
C LEU A 96 -5.18 16.89 -6.87
N LYS A 97 -4.46 15.95 -7.49
CA LYS A 97 -4.38 15.83 -8.96
C LYS A 97 -5.75 15.54 -9.57
N LEU A 98 -6.48 14.57 -9.03
CA LEU A 98 -7.82 14.20 -9.50
C LEU A 98 -8.81 15.34 -9.29
N TRP A 99 -8.75 16.02 -8.14
CA TRP A 99 -9.63 17.14 -7.84
C TRP A 99 -9.42 18.31 -8.81
N ARG A 100 -8.15 18.69 -9.05
CA ARG A 100 -7.83 19.73 -10.05
C ARG A 100 -8.29 19.33 -11.45
N GLY A 101 -8.09 18.07 -11.84
CA GLY A 101 -8.54 17.54 -13.14
C GLY A 101 -10.05 17.53 -13.30
N TRP A 102 -10.80 17.31 -12.20
CA TRP A 102 -12.26 17.38 -12.21
C TRP A 102 -12.78 18.82 -12.31
N LEU A 103 -12.13 19.78 -11.65
CA LEU A 103 -12.49 21.20 -11.74
C LEU A 103 -12.31 21.75 -13.15
N HIS A 104 -11.28 21.29 -13.88
CA HIS A 104 -10.94 21.78 -15.21
C HIS A 104 -11.50 20.88 -16.32
N ARG A 105 -12.72 20.33 -16.17
CA ARG A 105 -13.29 19.33 -17.10
C ARG A 105 -13.00 19.71 -18.56
N PRO A 106 -12.14 18.98 -19.28
CA PRO A 106 -11.95 19.25 -20.69
C PRO A 106 -13.27 18.93 -21.39
N HIS A 107 -13.76 19.87 -22.19
CA HIS A 107 -14.91 19.61 -23.05
C HIS A 107 -14.55 18.40 -23.93
N LEU A 108 -15.49 17.47 -24.19
CA LEU A 108 -15.23 16.27 -25.02
C LEU A 108 -14.54 16.59 -26.36
N ALA A 109 -14.73 17.81 -26.87
CA ALA A 109 -14.11 18.34 -28.09
C ALA A 109 -12.61 18.65 -27.97
N GLU A 110 -12.08 18.97 -26.78
CA GLU A 110 -10.66 19.30 -26.57
C GLU A 110 -9.77 18.05 -26.51
N TRP A 111 -10.37 16.87 -26.26
CA TRP A 111 -9.66 15.60 -26.20
C TRP A 111 -9.05 15.19 -27.55
N GLN A 112 -9.71 15.52 -28.66
CA GLN A 112 -9.21 15.24 -30.00
C GLN A 112 -8.06 16.15 -30.42
N SER A 113 -7.92 17.35 -29.84
CA SER A 113 -7.08 18.39 -30.43
C SER A 113 -5.72 18.59 -29.76
N ARG A 114 -5.50 18.33 -28.45
CA ARG A 114 -4.15 18.51 -27.86
C ARG A 114 -3.93 17.84 -26.48
N GLN A 115 -2.87 17.03 -26.42
CA GLN A 115 -1.99 16.75 -25.27
C GLN A 115 -2.53 16.05 -23.99
N ARG A 116 -2.34 14.72 -23.98
CA ARG A 116 -1.62 13.94 -22.94
C ARG A 116 -2.08 14.02 -21.47
N THR A 117 -3.37 13.89 -21.20
CA THR A 117 -3.81 13.38 -19.89
C THR A 117 -4.72 12.18 -20.08
N ALA A 118 -4.40 11.06 -19.42
CA ALA A 118 -5.28 9.88 -19.42
C ALA A 118 -6.69 10.30 -18.98
N PRO A 119 -7.75 9.87 -19.69
CA PRO A 119 -9.11 10.28 -19.38
C PRO A 119 -9.44 9.89 -17.94
N LEU A 120 -10.29 10.69 -17.27
CA LEU A 120 -10.71 10.41 -15.89
C LEU A 120 -11.20 8.95 -15.72
N ILE A 121 -11.88 8.42 -16.74
CA ILE A 121 -12.35 7.03 -16.80
C ILE A 121 -11.20 6.03 -16.64
N ALA A 122 -10.02 6.29 -17.24
CA ALA A 122 -8.86 5.42 -17.09
C ALA A 122 -8.33 5.44 -15.65
N TRP A 123 -8.35 6.60 -14.98
CA TRP A 123 -8.00 6.70 -13.56
C TRP A 123 -9.02 6.00 -12.65
N LEU A 124 -10.31 6.15 -12.94
CA LEU A 124 -11.38 5.46 -12.22
C LEU A 124 -11.30 3.95 -12.41
N PHE A 125 -11.02 3.49 -13.63
CA PHE A 125 -10.81 2.08 -13.92
C PHE A 125 -9.58 1.53 -13.17
N LEU A 126 -8.45 2.24 -13.24
CA LEU A 126 -7.25 1.89 -12.49
C LEU A 126 -7.48 1.90 -10.97
N ALA A 127 -8.33 2.80 -10.46
CA ALA A 127 -8.69 2.83 -9.05
C ALA A 127 -9.56 1.62 -8.70
N GLY A 128 -10.50 1.25 -9.57
CA GLY A 128 -11.31 0.04 -9.44
C GLY A 128 -10.47 -1.23 -9.37
N THR A 129 -9.40 -1.35 -10.17
CA THR A 129 -8.51 -2.52 -10.13
C THR A 129 -7.73 -2.64 -8.83
N VAL A 130 -7.60 -1.56 -8.05
CA VAL A 130 -7.02 -1.59 -6.70
C VAL A 130 -8.12 -1.80 -5.64
N LEU A 131 -9.14 -0.94 -5.65
CA LEU A 131 -10.16 -0.87 -4.61
C LEU A 131 -11.04 -2.12 -4.55
N LEU A 132 -11.41 -2.71 -5.69
CA LEU A 132 -12.29 -3.88 -5.70
C LEU A 132 -11.62 -5.09 -5.03
N PRO A 133 -10.37 -5.48 -5.37
CA PRO A 133 -9.65 -6.50 -4.61
C PRO A 133 -9.47 -6.15 -3.13
N VAL A 134 -9.23 -4.86 -2.79
CA VAL A 134 -9.19 -4.43 -1.39
C VAL A 134 -10.47 -4.77 -0.67
N LEU A 135 -11.58 -4.32 -1.20
CA LEU A 135 -12.88 -4.45 -0.56
C LEU A 135 -13.29 -5.91 -0.45
N LEU A 136 -13.12 -6.71 -1.51
CA LEU A 136 -13.46 -8.14 -1.49
C LEU A 136 -12.67 -8.90 -0.41
N ILE A 137 -11.37 -8.64 -0.31
CA ILE A 137 -10.52 -9.29 0.68
C ILE A 137 -10.84 -8.82 2.11
N GLN A 138 -11.13 -7.54 2.31
CA GLN A 138 -11.55 -7.00 3.60
C GLN A 138 -12.90 -7.56 4.04
N VAL A 139 -13.86 -7.68 3.13
CA VAL A 139 -15.16 -8.33 3.41
C VAL A 139 -14.96 -9.80 3.76
N TYR A 140 -14.07 -10.49 3.05
CA TYR A 140 -13.74 -11.88 3.34
C TYR A 140 -13.08 -12.06 4.71
N ASP A 141 -12.11 -11.22 5.07
CA ASP A 141 -11.45 -11.30 6.38
C ASP A 141 -12.36 -10.85 7.52
N LEU A 142 -13.22 -9.85 7.30
CA LEU A 142 -14.24 -9.44 8.27
C LEU A 142 -15.25 -10.55 8.52
N THR A 143 -15.75 -11.23 7.48
CA THR A 143 -16.68 -12.35 7.65
C THR A 143 -16.03 -13.51 8.39
N PHE A 144 -14.76 -13.80 8.08
CA PHE A 144 -13.99 -14.83 8.78
C PHE A 144 -13.73 -14.45 10.25
N TRP A 145 -13.34 -13.20 10.51
CA TRP A 145 -13.16 -12.66 11.85
C TRP A 145 -14.46 -12.76 12.66
N TRP A 146 -15.61 -12.44 12.05
CA TRP A 146 -16.92 -12.56 12.68
C TRP A 146 -17.30 -14.01 13.02
N GLN A 147 -16.86 -14.97 12.21
CA GLN A 147 -17.18 -16.39 12.37
C GLN A 147 -16.20 -17.15 13.29
N TYR A 148 -14.96 -16.70 13.40
CA TYR A 148 -13.91 -17.49 14.04
C TYR A 148 -13.04 -16.70 15.02
N GLY A 149 -13.22 -15.38 15.14
CA GLY A 149 -12.50 -14.54 16.11
C GLY A 149 -11.02 -14.38 15.83
N ASN A 150 -10.61 -14.69 14.61
CA ASN A 150 -9.25 -14.58 14.16
C ASN A 150 -9.23 -14.15 12.70
N GLY A 151 -8.25 -13.33 12.32
CA GLY A 151 -8.02 -12.97 10.92
C GLY A 151 -7.24 -14.08 10.23
N ARG A 152 -7.43 -14.29 8.92
CA ARG A 152 -6.72 -15.38 8.20
C ARG A 152 -5.23 -15.13 7.97
N GLY A 153 -4.66 -14.08 8.55
CA GLY A 153 -3.32 -13.66 8.22
C GLY A 153 -3.25 -13.18 6.77
N LEU A 154 -4.09 -12.21 6.41
CA LEU A 154 -4.09 -11.62 5.08
C LEU A 154 -2.69 -11.11 4.72
N GLN A 155 -2.14 -11.66 3.63
CA GLN A 155 -0.81 -11.32 3.17
C GLN A 155 -0.89 -10.49 1.90
N GLY A 156 -0.09 -9.43 1.83
CA GLY A 156 0.08 -8.60 0.64
C GLY A 156 0.41 -9.36 -0.64
N ARG A 157 0.99 -10.56 -0.56
CA ARG A 157 1.24 -11.42 -1.73
C ARG A 157 -0.02 -11.79 -2.52
N TYR A 158 -1.18 -11.85 -1.87
CA TYR A 158 -2.46 -12.12 -2.55
C TYR A 158 -2.89 -10.98 -3.48
N TRP A 159 -2.11 -9.91 -3.50
CA TRP A 159 -2.42 -8.67 -4.18
C TRP A 159 -1.39 -8.31 -5.25
N LEU A 160 -0.57 -9.28 -5.66
CA LEU A 160 0.43 -9.12 -6.71
C LEU A 160 -0.17 -8.47 -7.97
N GLY A 161 -1.39 -8.85 -8.36
CA GLY A 161 -2.07 -8.25 -9.51
C GLY A 161 -2.38 -6.75 -9.37
N THR A 162 -2.45 -6.25 -8.14
CA THR A 162 -2.73 -4.84 -7.83
C THR A 162 -1.48 -4.02 -7.53
N ILE A 163 -0.28 -4.64 -7.46
CA ILE A 163 0.95 -3.89 -7.15
C ILE A 163 1.27 -2.86 -8.22
N ILE A 164 1.12 -3.21 -9.50
CA ILE A 164 1.41 -2.31 -10.61
C ILE A 164 0.51 -1.06 -10.58
N PRO A 165 -0.84 -1.19 -10.54
CA PRO A 165 -1.69 -0.01 -10.46
C PRO A 165 -1.46 0.80 -9.18
N MET A 166 -1.16 0.15 -8.05
CA MET A 166 -0.81 0.87 -6.80
C MET A 166 0.50 1.63 -6.91
N LEU A 167 1.55 1.07 -7.50
CA LEU A 167 2.82 1.75 -7.73
C LEU A 167 2.64 2.94 -8.68
N ILE A 168 1.81 2.80 -9.72
CA ILE A 168 1.45 3.91 -10.60
C ILE A 168 0.80 5.03 -9.80
N PHE A 169 -0.19 4.73 -8.96
CA PHE A 169 -0.82 5.74 -8.10
C PHE A 169 0.15 6.36 -7.11
N TRP A 170 1.03 5.55 -6.53
CA TRP A 170 2.01 5.99 -5.58
C TRP A 170 3.00 6.97 -6.22
N VAL A 171 3.58 6.62 -7.37
CA VAL A 171 4.50 7.48 -8.12
C VAL A 171 3.80 8.76 -8.59
N VAL A 172 2.59 8.65 -9.15
CA VAL A 172 1.82 9.80 -9.63
C VAL A 172 1.47 10.76 -8.49
N GLY A 173 1.07 10.21 -7.35
CA GLY A 173 0.74 10.96 -6.15
C GLY A 173 1.97 11.64 -5.54
N ALA A 174 3.06 10.91 -5.37
CA ALA A 174 4.31 11.43 -4.84
C ALA A 174 4.91 12.51 -5.76
N ALA A 175 4.87 12.31 -7.08
CA ALA A 175 5.34 13.26 -8.07
C ALA A 175 4.61 14.62 -8.02
N HIS A 176 3.41 14.68 -7.41
CA HIS A 176 2.71 15.94 -7.18
C HIS A 176 3.50 16.91 -6.31
N PHE A 177 4.31 16.38 -5.38
CA PHE A 177 5.11 17.17 -4.44
C PHE A 177 6.55 17.37 -4.92
N CYS A 178 6.95 16.69 -6.00
CA CYS A 178 8.27 16.88 -6.58
C CYS A 178 8.28 18.13 -7.48
N PRO A 179 9.34 18.97 -7.40
CA PRO A 179 9.47 20.11 -8.29
C PRO A 179 9.50 19.63 -9.75
N SER A 180 8.64 20.22 -10.59
CA SER A 180 8.61 19.86 -12.00
C SER A 180 9.88 20.37 -12.69
N PRO A 181 10.66 19.50 -13.38
CA PRO A 181 11.84 19.95 -14.12
C PRO A 181 11.51 20.96 -15.24
N LEU A 182 10.24 21.03 -15.66
CA LEU A 182 9.76 22.01 -16.64
C LEU A 182 9.55 23.42 -16.05
N ALA A 183 9.32 23.55 -14.74
CA ALA A 183 9.23 24.85 -14.09
C ALA A 183 10.59 25.59 -14.09
N ALA A 184 11.69 24.83 -14.06
CA ALA A 184 13.06 25.37 -14.13
C ALA A 184 13.48 25.82 -15.55
N ARG A 185 12.70 25.49 -16.59
CA ARG A 185 12.99 25.84 -17.99
C ARG A 185 12.10 26.95 -18.56
N ARG A 186 11.33 27.67 -17.75
CA ARG A 186 10.63 28.86 -18.26
C ARG A 186 11.68 29.85 -18.77
N PRO A 187 11.70 30.17 -20.08
CA PRO A 187 12.57 31.23 -20.58
C PRO A 187 12.22 32.50 -19.80
N GLN A 188 13.24 33.19 -19.26
CA GLN A 188 13.04 34.54 -18.76
C GLN A 188 12.38 35.33 -19.91
N PRO A 189 11.28 36.07 -19.65
CA PRO A 189 10.72 36.94 -20.66
C PRO A 189 11.86 37.82 -21.14
N ALA A 190 12.16 37.74 -22.44
CA ALA A 190 13.19 38.55 -23.07
C ALA A 190 12.91 39.98 -22.63
N ALA A 191 13.78 40.52 -21.77
CA ALA A 191 13.67 41.88 -21.30
C ALA A 191 13.56 42.73 -22.56
N HIS A 192 12.40 43.39 -22.73
CA HIS A 192 12.18 44.33 -23.80
C HIS A 192 13.33 45.34 -23.73
N GLN A 193 14.34 45.14 -24.58
CA GLN A 193 15.29 46.18 -24.93
C GLN A 193 14.49 47.17 -25.78
N HIS A 194 13.72 48.03 -25.10
CA HIS A 194 13.32 49.30 -25.67
C HIS A 194 14.58 50.16 -25.79
N GLY A 195 15.33 49.92 -26.87
CA GLY A 195 16.24 50.91 -27.40
C GLY A 195 15.38 52.03 -27.99
N ALA A 196 15.25 53.11 -27.23
CA ALA A 196 15.00 54.42 -27.79
C ALA A 196 16.24 54.79 -28.63
N VAL A 197 16.04 55.08 -29.92
CA VAL A 197 16.40 56.34 -30.63
C VAL A 197 15.61 56.35 -31.93
#